data_AF-A0A2S9DDF8-F1
#
_entry.id   AF-A0A2S9DDF8-F1
#
_cell.length_a   1.000
_cell.length_b   1.000
_cell.length_c   1.000
_cell.angle_alpha   90.00
_cell.angle_beta   90.00
_cell.angle_gamma   90.00
#
_symmetry.space_group_name_H-M   'P 1'
#
loop_
_entity.id
_entity.type
_entity.pdbx_description
1 polymer ?
#
loop_
_entity_poly.entity_id
_entity_poly.type
_entity_poly.pdbx_seq_one_letter_code
_entity_poly.pdbx_strand_id
1 'polypeptide(L)'
;MGEIEDLFGGLASGLPALLSNKAVLSRRTAQYRPAAEEEPPVKHLAGYAPFVVFCESSGVPAKQLASDVSALLAFLRTNIGEISAEPGLSEAATVFVGNVIAAMRPEAHWRVMADGSREVGARSMMITVDRLIEGLGEADDGMVAGLLTHLEEWAGDEPDGPTLPELRPVPTGQAREPFVRPELPSREYRNADGVAIGYGNRWGADSPPEDSYSVETHGERFEGLHKVARALIEYLESEYDVDVSRDPAHAADVSMNTDEVIDVARLTPRDPLAAPLTFVVTGSPGVVVHAGALHDFPFPICGCDACDETAESEASRLETLVLGVAAGGYGERYPVGRKKWAEYALFAADGSGNESGSGPRGATTAQLAAAEERLRTVPDGWSAWPLKRSGTSTGVSGPGPA
;
A
#
# COMPACT_ATOMS: atom_id res chain seq x y z
N MET A 1 12.84 -27.99 -27.08
CA MET A 1 12.64 -26.86 -26.18
C MET A 1 11.44 -27.04 -25.25
N GLY A 2 10.35 -27.74 -25.66
CA GLY A 2 9.18 -27.96 -24.79
C GLY A 2 9.42 -28.83 -23.54
N GLU A 3 10.31 -29.84 -23.56
CA GLU A 3 10.45 -30.76 -22.41
C GLU A 3 11.25 -30.20 -21.21
N ILE A 4 12.00 -29.10 -21.39
CA ILE A 4 12.83 -28.52 -20.31
C ILE A 4 11.99 -27.63 -19.39
N GLU A 5 10.88 -27.06 -19.88
CA GLU A 5 10.03 -26.14 -19.14
C GLU A 5 8.76 -26.78 -18.56
N ASP A 6 8.72 -28.12 -18.50
CA ASP A 6 7.65 -28.93 -17.89
C ASP A 6 8.03 -29.43 -16.47
N LEU A 7 9.02 -28.81 -15.82
CA LEU A 7 9.48 -29.20 -14.47
C LEU A 7 8.43 -28.93 -13.39
N PHE A 8 7.60 -27.91 -13.58
CA PHE A 8 6.53 -27.53 -12.66
C PHE A 8 5.15 -27.85 -13.27
N GLY A 9 4.19 -28.30 -12.46
CA GLY A 9 2.89 -28.74 -12.97
C GLY A 9 2.03 -27.59 -13.50
N GLY A 10 1.52 -27.71 -14.74
CA GLY A 10 0.65 -26.71 -15.40
C GLY A 10 1.29 -26.12 -16.66
N LEU A 11 0.54 -25.33 -17.43
CA LEU A 11 1.09 -24.61 -18.59
C LEU A 11 2.01 -23.48 -18.09
N ALA A 12 3.30 -23.56 -18.37
CA ALA A 12 4.21 -22.43 -18.22
C ALA A 12 3.75 -21.29 -19.14
N SER A 13 3.50 -20.11 -18.57
CA SER A 13 2.97 -18.95 -19.30
C SER A 13 3.96 -17.78 -19.27
N GLY A 14 3.72 -16.78 -20.11
CA GLY A 14 4.50 -15.55 -20.10
C GLY A 14 4.27 -14.75 -18.81
N LEU A 15 5.08 -13.72 -18.58
CA LEU A 15 4.92 -12.81 -17.45
C LEU A 15 3.48 -12.26 -17.39
N PRO A 16 2.83 -12.23 -16.20
CA PRO A 16 1.58 -11.52 -16.02
C PRO A 16 1.71 -10.09 -16.55
N ALA A 17 0.59 -9.53 -17.01
CA ALA A 17 0.52 -8.10 -17.23
C ALA A 17 0.96 -7.37 -15.95
N LEU A 18 1.78 -6.32 -16.11
CA LEU A 18 2.14 -5.42 -15.02
C LEU A 18 0.85 -5.02 -14.29
N LEU A 19 0.88 -5.05 -12.96
CA LEU A 19 -0.15 -4.43 -12.16
C LEU A 19 -0.27 -2.98 -12.64
N SER A 20 -1.35 -2.72 -13.37
CA SER A 20 -1.51 -1.44 -14.02
C SER A 20 -2.06 -0.48 -13.00
N ASN A 21 -1.24 0.46 -12.57
CA ASN A 21 -1.73 1.72 -12.00
C ASN A 21 -2.53 2.52 -13.05
N LYS A 22 -2.59 2.08 -14.32
CA LYS A 22 -3.43 2.67 -15.34
C LYS A 22 -4.84 2.10 -15.27
N ALA A 23 -5.67 2.73 -14.44
CA ALA A 23 -6.97 3.10 -14.97
C ALA A 23 -6.72 3.86 -16.28
N VAL A 24 -7.34 3.44 -17.38
CA VAL A 24 -7.21 4.09 -18.68
C VAL A 24 -7.78 5.51 -18.56
N LEU A 25 -6.91 6.48 -18.25
CA LEU A 25 -7.24 7.90 -18.20
C LEU A 25 -7.25 8.48 -19.61
N SER A 26 -8.44 8.54 -20.22
CA SER A 26 -8.70 9.52 -21.28
C SER A 26 -9.08 10.84 -20.61
N ARG A 27 -8.22 11.86 -20.76
CA ARG A 27 -8.27 13.19 -20.12
C ARG A 27 -9.55 14.03 -20.31
N ARG A 28 -10.66 13.51 -20.84
CA ARG A 28 -11.90 14.29 -21.02
C ARG A 28 -13.24 13.59 -20.79
N THR A 29 -13.26 12.30 -20.48
CA THR A 29 -14.48 11.59 -20.08
C THR A 29 -14.07 10.29 -19.40
N ALA A 30 -14.33 10.16 -18.09
CA ALA A 30 -14.14 8.91 -17.37
C ALA A 30 -15.22 7.90 -17.82
N GLN A 31 -14.97 7.21 -18.93
CA GLN A 31 -15.69 5.98 -19.25
C GLN A 31 -14.97 4.85 -18.53
N TYR A 32 -15.51 4.43 -17.39
CA TYR A 32 -15.13 3.20 -16.71
C TYR A 32 -15.39 2.05 -17.69
N ARG A 33 -14.32 1.50 -18.27
CA ARG A 33 -14.43 0.23 -19.00
C ARG A 33 -14.62 -0.83 -17.90
N PRO A 34 -15.66 -1.67 -17.96
CA PRO A 34 -15.71 -2.86 -17.12
C PRO A 34 -14.39 -3.57 -17.28
N ALA A 35 -13.77 -3.98 -16.16
CA ALA A 35 -12.53 -4.75 -16.17
C ALA A 35 -12.65 -5.81 -17.27
N ALA A 36 -11.71 -5.76 -18.23
CA ALA A 36 -11.50 -6.90 -19.11
C ALA A 36 -11.34 -8.12 -18.20
N GLU A 37 -11.98 -9.23 -18.57
CA GLU A 37 -11.88 -10.51 -17.86
C GLU A 37 -10.43 -10.71 -17.39
N GLU A 38 -10.22 -10.66 -16.07
CA GLU A 38 -8.88 -10.79 -15.49
C GLU A 38 -8.28 -12.11 -15.99
N GLU A 39 -7.11 -12.03 -16.61
CA GLU A 39 -6.39 -13.22 -17.03
C GLU A 39 -6.16 -14.09 -15.77
N PRO A 40 -6.35 -15.41 -15.87
CA PRO A 40 -6.21 -16.30 -14.73
C PRO A 40 -4.82 -16.13 -14.10
N PRO A 41 -4.71 -16.19 -12.77
CA PRO A 41 -3.44 -15.98 -12.08
C PRO A 41 -2.38 -16.95 -12.60
N VAL A 42 -1.22 -16.39 -12.95
CA VAL A 42 -0.11 -17.17 -13.50
C VAL A 42 0.56 -17.94 -12.37
N LYS A 43 0.42 -19.27 -12.36
CA LYS A 43 1.05 -20.12 -11.35
C LYS A 43 2.54 -20.35 -11.61
N HIS A 44 2.90 -20.69 -12.85
CA HIS A 44 4.29 -20.94 -13.24
C HIS A 44 4.66 -20.15 -14.49
N LEU A 45 5.84 -19.55 -14.46
CA LEU A 45 6.44 -18.77 -15.54
C LEU A 45 7.36 -19.63 -16.41
N ALA A 46 7.35 -19.37 -17.71
CA ALA A 46 8.36 -19.87 -18.65
C ALA A 46 9.65 -19.00 -18.62
N GLY A 47 10.72 -19.44 -19.27
CA GLY A 47 11.99 -18.70 -19.37
C GLY A 47 13.10 -19.16 -18.43
N TYR A 48 12.90 -20.26 -17.71
CA TYR A 48 13.90 -20.81 -16.78
C TYR A 48 14.79 -21.90 -17.41
N ALA A 49 14.60 -22.25 -18.68
CA ALA A 49 15.41 -23.25 -19.38
C ALA A 49 16.94 -23.00 -19.32
N PRO A 50 17.47 -21.75 -19.42
CA PRO A 50 18.91 -21.51 -19.26
C PRO A 50 19.44 -21.95 -17.90
N PHE A 51 18.67 -21.73 -16.83
CA PHE A 51 19.06 -22.15 -15.48
C PHE A 51 19.04 -23.68 -15.33
N VAL A 52 18.09 -24.36 -15.95
CA VAL A 52 18.07 -25.85 -15.97
C VAL A 52 19.34 -26.39 -16.63
N VAL A 53 19.72 -25.85 -17.78
CA VAL A 53 20.97 -26.25 -18.47
C VAL A 53 22.19 -26.00 -17.58
N PHE A 54 22.22 -24.86 -16.87
CA PHE A 54 23.28 -24.55 -15.92
C PHE A 54 23.36 -25.58 -14.79
N CYS A 55 22.24 -25.91 -14.13
CA CYS A 55 22.19 -26.93 -13.07
C CYS A 55 22.75 -28.28 -13.55
N GLU A 56 22.30 -28.76 -14.71
CA GLU A 56 22.76 -30.02 -15.30
C GLU A 56 24.27 -29.98 -15.64
N SER A 57 24.77 -28.84 -16.12
CA SER A 57 26.20 -28.65 -16.39
C SER A 57 27.07 -28.67 -15.13
N SER A 58 26.51 -28.22 -14.01
CA SER A 58 27.13 -28.28 -12.68
C SER A 58 26.93 -29.64 -11.98
N GLY A 59 26.32 -30.61 -12.68
CA GLY A 59 26.11 -31.98 -12.19
C GLY A 59 24.99 -32.13 -11.15
N VAL A 60 24.10 -31.14 -11.05
CA VAL A 60 22.97 -31.14 -10.11
C VAL A 60 21.65 -31.20 -10.89
N PRO A 61 20.85 -32.26 -10.73
CA PRO A 61 19.59 -32.38 -11.47
C PRO A 61 18.61 -31.26 -11.10
N ALA A 62 18.11 -30.51 -12.09
CA ALA A 62 17.18 -29.40 -11.81
C ALA A 62 15.90 -29.85 -11.11
N LYS A 63 15.45 -31.09 -11.38
CA LYS A 63 14.29 -31.70 -10.71
C LYS A 63 14.47 -31.84 -9.20
N GLN A 64 15.69 -32.09 -8.73
CA GLN A 64 15.97 -32.14 -7.29
C GLN A 64 15.75 -30.78 -6.66
N LEU A 65 16.30 -29.72 -7.28
CA LEU A 65 16.17 -28.34 -6.82
C LEU A 65 14.72 -27.85 -6.89
N ALA A 66 13.93 -28.33 -7.86
CA ALA A 66 12.53 -28.00 -7.99
C ALA A 66 11.66 -28.54 -6.83
N SER A 67 12.08 -29.63 -6.19
CA SER A 67 11.35 -30.29 -5.10
C SER A 67 11.90 -30.01 -3.70
N ASP A 68 13.07 -29.38 -3.60
CA ASP A 68 13.80 -29.17 -2.36
C ASP A 68 14.36 -27.75 -2.33
N VAL A 69 13.62 -26.84 -1.67
CA VAL A 69 13.99 -25.43 -1.55
C VAL A 69 15.28 -25.23 -0.76
N SER A 70 15.59 -26.12 0.19
CA SER A 70 16.84 -26.07 0.94
C SER A 70 18.04 -26.38 0.03
N ALA A 71 17.93 -27.43 -0.78
CA ALA A 71 18.93 -27.77 -1.79
C ALA A 71 19.09 -26.65 -2.84
N LEU A 72 17.99 -26.02 -3.25
CA LEU A 72 18.01 -24.88 -4.17
C LEU A 72 18.78 -23.69 -3.59
N LEU A 73 18.47 -23.26 -2.36
CA LEU A 73 19.14 -22.12 -1.73
C LEU A 73 20.65 -22.40 -1.55
N ALA A 74 21.01 -23.62 -1.17
CA ALA A 74 22.42 -24.02 -1.06
C ALA A 74 23.14 -23.99 -2.43
N PHE A 75 22.49 -24.48 -3.48
CA PHE A 75 23.01 -24.45 -4.85
C PHE A 75 23.21 -23.00 -5.33
N LEU A 76 22.22 -22.13 -5.14
CA LEU A 76 22.29 -20.73 -5.53
C LEU A 76 23.44 -20.01 -4.84
N ARG A 77 23.59 -20.16 -3.51
CA ARG A 77 24.71 -19.53 -2.77
C ARG A 77 26.08 -19.97 -3.27
N THR A 78 26.22 -21.25 -3.60
CA THR A 78 27.49 -21.79 -4.12
C THR A 78 27.85 -21.20 -5.48
N ASN A 79 26.85 -20.89 -6.31
CA ASN A 79 27.02 -20.47 -7.71
C ASN A 79 26.64 -19.00 -7.96
N ILE A 80 26.37 -18.21 -6.92
CA ILE A 80 25.75 -16.88 -7.04
C ILE A 80 26.60 -15.91 -7.87
N GLY A 81 27.93 -16.04 -7.79
CA GLY A 81 28.86 -15.22 -8.58
C GLY A 81 28.76 -15.48 -10.08
N GLU A 82 28.60 -16.74 -10.50
CA GLU A 82 28.44 -17.11 -11.92
C GLU A 82 27.04 -16.72 -12.43
N ILE A 83 26.01 -16.97 -11.62
CA ILE A 83 24.62 -16.62 -11.94
C ILE A 83 24.46 -15.11 -12.12
N SER A 84 25.06 -14.31 -11.24
CA SER A 84 24.95 -12.84 -11.27
C SER A 84 25.77 -12.20 -12.38
N ALA A 85 26.81 -12.88 -12.89
CA ALA A 85 27.66 -12.38 -13.97
C ALA A 85 26.98 -12.44 -15.35
N GLU A 86 26.00 -13.32 -15.53
CA GLU A 86 25.27 -13.51 -16.78
C GLU A 86 23.79 -13.09 -16.63
N PRO A 87 23.37 -11.93 -17.19
CA PRO A 87 22.01 -11.42 -16.99
C PRO A 87 20.90 -12.40 -17.38
N GLY A 88 21.05 -13.13 -18.50
CA GLY A 88 20.06 -14.12 -18.92
C GLY A 88 19.99 -15.36 -18.01
N LEU A 89 21.09 -15.72 -17.35
CA LEU A 89 21.11 -16.80 -16.37
C LEU A 89 20.50 -16.35 -15.04
N SER A 90 20.80 -15.12 -14.60
CA SER A 90 20.17 -14.49 -13.45
C SER A 90 18.64 -14.42 -13.61
N GLU A 91 18.15 -13.92 -14.75
CA GLU A 91 16.71 -13.87 -15.04
C GLU A 91 16.06 -15.25 -15.00
N ALA A 92 16.69 -16.26 -15.61
CA ALA A 92 16.21 -17.63 -15.61
C ALA A 92 16.22 -18.25 -14.20
N ALA A 93 17.22 -17.94 -13.38
CA ALA A 93 17.30 -18.37 -11.98
C ALA A 93 16.17 -17.75 -11.15
N THR A 94 15.89 -16.45 -11.32
CA THR A 94 14.77 -15.79 -10.64
C THR A 94 13.44 -16.46 -10.97
N VAL A 95 13.20 -16.77 -12.25
CA VAL A 95 12.00 -17.50 -12.68
C VAL A 95 11.93 -18.89 -12.05
N PHE A 96 13.05 -19.63 -12.03
CA PHE A 96 13.10 -20.96 -11.43
C PHE A 96 12.77 -20.91 -9.93
N VAL A 97 13.41 -20.00 -9.18
CA VAL A 97 13.18 -19.85 -7.74
C VAL A 97 11.73 -19.50 -7.45
N GLY A 98 11.15 -18.55 -8.18
CA GLY A 98 9.77 -18.20 -7.93
C GLY A 98 8.80 -19.32 -8.29
N ASN A 99 9.09 -20.14 -9.31
CA ASN A 99 8.29 -21.33 -9.60
C ASN A 99 8.38 -22.38 -8.49
N VAL A 100 9.55 -22.55 -7.85
CA VAL A 100 9.67 -23.39 -6.65
C VAL A 100 8.78 -22.88 -5.52
N ILE A 101 8.83 -21.57 -5.23
CA ILE A 101 7.97 -20.96 -4.20
C ILE A 101 6.47 -21.10 -4.56
N ALA A 102 6.10 -20.89 -5.82
CA ALA A 102 4.72 -21.08 -6.29
C ALA A 102 4.26 -22.54 -6.17
N ALA A 103 5.17 -23.51 -6.35
CA ALA A 103 4.85 -24.93 -6.21
C ALA A 103 4.64 -25.35 -4.75
N MET A 104 5.19 -24.62 -3.78
CA MET A 104 5.03 -24.90 -2.34
C MET A 104 3.58 -24.75 -1.87
N ARG A 105 2.73 -23.97 -2.57
CA ARG A 105 1.30 -23.83 -2.22
C ARG A 105 0.36 -23.87 -3.43
N PRO A 106 -0.84 -24.47 -3.31
CA PRO A 106 -1.83 -24.48 -4.38
C PRO A 106 -2.23 -23.09 -4.90
N GLU A 107 -2.45 -22.14 -3.99
CA GLU A 107 -2.94 -20.77 -4.21
C GLU A 107 -1.85 -19.74 -4.55
N ALA A 108 -0.58 -20.13 -4.49
CA ALA A 108 0.50 -19.22 -4.81
C ALA A 108 0.56 -18.91 -6.31
N HIS A 109 0.81 -17.64 -6.64
CA HIS A 109 0.85 -17.15 -8.02
C HIS A 109 1.86 -16.01 -8.16
N TRP A 110 2.23 -15.75 -9.41
CA TRP A 110 3.10 -14.66 -9.80
C TRP A 110 2.34 -13.35 -9.92
N ARG A 111 3.03 -12.26 -9.58
CA ARG A 111 2.58 -10.89 -9.72
C ARG A 111 3.76 -10.05 -10.19
N VAL A 112 3.51 -9.08 -11.05
CA VAL A 112 4.53 -8.10 -11.46
C VAL A 112 4.08 -6.72 -11.00
N MET A 113 4.89 -6.09 -10.18
CA MET A 113 4.62 -4.78 -9.59
C MET A 113 4.80 -3.67 -10.64
N ALA A 114 4.31 -2.47 -10.33
CA ALA A 114 4.38 -1.33 -11.25
C ALA A 114 5.82 -0.89 -11.57
N ASP A 115 6.77 -1.16 -10.67
CA ASP A 115 8.20 -0.93 -10.85
C ASP A 115 8.91 -2.04 -11.66
N GLY A 116 8.17 -3.07 -12.09
CA GLY A 116 8.68 -4.21 -12.82
C GLY A 116 9.21 -5.35 -11.95
N SER A 117 9.23 -5.19 -10.61
CA SER A 117 9.66 -6.24 -9.70
C SER A 117 8.69 -7.44 -9.73
N ARG A 118 9.26 -8.64 -9.67
CA ARG A 118 8.52 -9.90 -9.76
C ARG A 118 8.33 -10.47 -8.37
N GLU A 119 7.07 -10.66 -8.02
CA GLU A 119 6.67 -11.25 -6.75
C GLU A 119 5.98 -12.58 -6.96
N VAL A 120 6.15 -13.47 -5.99
CA VAL A 120 5.46 -14.76 -5.96
C VAL A 120 5.01 -15.08 -4.54
N GLY A 121 3.85 -15.69 -4.42
CA GLY A 121 3.34 -16.11 -3.12
C GLY A 121 1.82 -16.12 -3.10
N ALA A 122 1.27 -16.05 -1.89
CA ALA A 122 -0.16 -16.02 -1.63
C ALA A 122 -0.50 -14.81 -0.75
N ARG A 123 -1.78 -14.58 -0.47
CA ARG A 123 -2.21 -13.40 0.30
C ARG A 123 -1.51 -13.24 1.66
N SER A 124 -1.15 -14.35 2.30
CA SER A 124 -0.48 -14.36 3.61
C SER A 124 1.02 -14.01 3.55
N MET A 125 1.64 -14.10 2.37
CA MET A 125 3.06 -13.83 2.13
C MET A 125 3.33 -13.71 0.62
N MET A 126 3.84 -12.56 0.21
CA MET A 126 4.40 -12.32 -1.13
C MET A 126 5.90 -12.10 -0.99
N ILE A 127 6.70 -12.71 -1.87
CA ILE A 127 8.15 -12.59 -1.89
C ILE A 127 8.57 -11.93 -3.18
N THR A 128 9.30 -10.82 -3.10
CA THR A 128 10.01 -10.21 -4.23
C THR A 128 11.21 -11.08 -4.59
N VAL A 129 11.10 -11.86 -5.67
CA VAL A 129 12.09 -12.89 -6.00
C VAL A 129 13.40 -12.27 -6.46
N ASP A 130 13.34 -11.12 -7.14
CA ASP A 130 14.53 -10.36 -7.56
C ASP A 130 15.42 -10.00 -6.36
N ARG A 131 14.82 -9.42 -5.30
CA ARG A 131 15.54 -9.08 -4.06
C ARG A 131 16.06 -10.29 -3.31
N LEU A 132 15.34 -11.40 -3.37
CA LEU A 132 15.79 -12.65 -2.76
C LEU A 132 17.08 -13.15 -3.46
N ILE A 133 17.14 -13.12 -4.79
CA ILE A 133 18.35 -13.51 -5.53
C ILE A 133 19.51 -12.56 -5.23
N GLU A 134 19.28 -11.25 -5.26
CA GLU A 134 20.31 -10.24 -4.94
C GLU A 134 20.87 -10.41 -3.53
N GLY A 135 20.00 -10.59 -2.53
CA GLY A 135 20.39 -10.72 -1.12
C GLY A 135 21.13 -12.02 -0.78
N LEU A 136 20.99 -13.09 -1.57
CA LEU A 136 21.65 -14.37 -1.29
C LEU A 136 23.18 -14.31 -1.34
N GLY A 137 23.75 -13.36 -2.10
CA GLY A 137 25.20 -13.19 -2.19
C GLY A 137 25.85 -12.66 -0.91
N GLU A 138 25.09 -11.92 -0.11
CA GLU A 138 25.57 -11.25 1.11
C GLU A 138 25.04 -11.92 2.39
N ALA A 139 24.09 -12.85 2.27
CA ALA A 139 23.45 -13.51 3.40
C ALA A 139 24.36 -14.52 4.13
N ASP A 140 24.39 -14.41 5.45
CA ASP A 140 25.00 -15.41 6.32
C ASP A 140 24.13 -16.67 6.48
N ASP A 141 24.70 -17.73 7.06
CA ASP A 141 24.01 -19.01 7.24
C ASP A 141 22.75 -18.90 8.14
N GLY A 142 22.74 -17.96 9.09
CA GLY A 142 21.62 -17.71 9.97
C GLY A 142 20.44 -17.06 9.24
N MET A 143 20.71 -16.07 8.38
CA MET A 143 19.71 -15.43 7.53
C MET A 143 19.03 -16.44 6.59
N VAL A 144 19.83 -17.31 5.98
CA VAL A 144 19.34 -18.34 5.05
C VAL A 144 18.52 -19.40 5.79
N ALA A 145 18.98 -19.84 6.96
CA ALA A 145 18.22 -20.77 7.78
C ALA A 145 16.87 -20.16 8.24
N GLY A 146 16.86 -18.87 8.59
CA GLY A 146 15.65 -18.12 8.93
C GLY A 146 14.66 -18.03 7.77
N LEU A 147 15.14 -17.69 6.57
CA LEU A 147 14.33 -17.68 5.35
C LEU A 147 13.75 -19.05 5.05
N LEU A 148 14.56 -20.11 5.12
CA LEU A 148 14.10 -21.49 4.89
C LEU A 148 13.00 -21.87 5.88
N THR A 149 13.21 -21.58 7.16
CA THR A 149 12.21 -21.85 8.22
C THR A 149 10.91 -21.13 7.91
N HIS A 150 10.98 -19.86 7.51
CA HIS A 150 9.81 -19.06 7.18
C HIS A 150 9.05 -19.60 5.96
N LEU A 151 9.76 -20.04 4.92
CA LEU A 151 9.17 -20.66 3.73
C LEU A 151 8.50 -22.01 4.06
N GLU A 152 9.14 -22.86 4.86
CA GLU A 152 8.60 -24.16 5.26
C GLU A 152 7.38 -24.03 6.17
N GLU A 153 7.41 -23.10 7.14
CA GLU A 153 6.26 -22.75 7.97
C GLU A 153 5.10 -22.26 7.10
N TRP A 154 5.37 -21.34 6.17
CA TRP A 154 4.35 -20.85 5.24
C TRP A 154 3.78 -21.95 4.34
N ALA A 155 4.60 -22.89 3.86
CA ALA A 155 4.13 -24.01 3.03
C ALA A 155 3.28 -25.01 3.82
N GLY A 156 3.57 -25.21 5.11
CA GLY A 156 2.82 -26.07 6.01
C GLY A 156 1.51 -25.47 6.52
N ASP A 157 1.37 -24.15 6.51
CA ASP A 157 0.18 -23.45 6.98
C ASP A 157 -1.06 -23.77 6.12
N GLU A 158 -2.17 -24.12 6.76
CA GLU A 158 -3.43 -24.32 6.04
C GLU A 158 -3.87 -23.06 5.27
N PRO A 159 -4.47 -23.20 4.06
CA PRO A 159 -4.93 -22.08 3.25
C PRO A 159 -5.86 -21.12 4.00
N ASP A 160 -5.73 -19.83 3.66
CA ASP A 160 -6.47 -18.70 4.27
C ASP A 160 -7.98 -18.68 3.96
N GLY A 161 -8.52 -19.79 3.43
CA GLY A 161 -9.88 -19.92 2.94
C GLY A 161 -10.00 -19.52 1.47
N PRO A 162 -11.23 -19.34 0.95
CA PRO A 162 -11.44 -18.89 -0.42
C PRO A 162 -10.84 -17.50 -0.63
N THR A 163 -10.19 -17.29 -1.78
CA THR A 163 -9.73 -15.98 -2.21
C THR A 163 -10.92 -15.02 -2.26
N LEU A 164 -10.88 -13.97 -1.44
CA LEU A 164 -11.88 -12.92 -1.49
C LEU A 164 -11.61 -12.04 -2.72
N PRO A 165 -12.67 -11.53 -3.38
CA PRO A 165 -12.47 -10.55 -4.45
C PRO A 165 -11.72 -9.33 -3.89
N GLU A 166 -10.90 -8.74 -4.74
CA GLU A 166 -10.15 -7.52 -4.41
C GLU A 166 -11.11 -6.41 -3.97
N LEU A 167 -10.73 -5.68 -2.93
CA LEU A 167 -11.51 -4.56 -2.43
C LEU A 167 -11.32 -3.37 -3.37
N ARG A 168 -12.36 -3.02 -4.12
CA ARG A 168 -12.32 -1.96 -5.14
C ARG A 168 -13.45 -0.94 -4.93
N PRO A 169 -13.35 -0.08 -3.91
CA PRO A 169 -14.31 1.00 -3.71
C PRO A 169 -14.29 1.94 -4.92
N VAL A 170 -15.46 2.44 -5.31
CA VAL A 170 -15.61 3.32 -6.47
C VAL A 170 -15.96 4.72 -5.98
N PRO A 171 -15.07 5.72 -6.18
CA PRO A 171 -15.39 7.10 -5.88
C PRO A 171 -16.62 7.54 -6.69
N THR A 172 -17.68 7.93 -5.99
CA THR A 172 -18.95 8.38 -6.58
C THR A 172 -19.33 9.79 -6.13
N GLY A 173 -18.75 10.26 -5.03
CA GLY A 173 -18.94 11.62 -4.52
C GLY A 173 -18.12 12.65 -5.31
N GLN A 174 -18.75 13.78 -5.59
CA GLN A 174 -18.08 14.95 -6.16
C GLN A 174 -18.52 16.18 -5.37
N ALA A 175 -17.55 16.84 -4.72
CA ALA A 175 -17.78 18.14 -4.11
C ALA A 175 -18.19 19.18 -5.17
N ARG A 176 -18.87 20.25 -4.75
CA ARG A 176 -19.29 21.30 -5.69
C ARG A 176 -18.10 22.12 -6.16
N GLU A 177 -17.23 22.45 -5.22
CA GLU A 177 -16.00 23.19 -5.46
C GLU A 177 -14.78 22.33 -5.12
N PRO A 178 -13.71 22.38 -5.92
CA PRO A 178 -12.47 21.68 -5.61
C PRO A 178 -11.79 22.29 -4.37
N PHE A 179 -11.15 21.45 -3.57
CA PHE A 179 -10.28 21.91 -2.49
C PHE A 179 -9.10 22.71 -3.05
N VAL A 180 -8.76 23.82 -2.38
CA VAL A 180 -7.59 24.64 -2.71
C VAL A 180 -6.63 24.61 -1.54
N ARG A 181 -5.44 24.02 -1.76
CA ARG A 181 -4.39 23.92 -0.75
C ARG A 181 -3.89 25.32 -0.34
N PRO A 182 -3.71 25.58 0.97
CA PRO A 182 -3.02 26.78 1.42
C PRO A 182 -1.54 26.77 1.02
N GLU A 183 -0.95 27.95 0.83
CA GLU A 183 0.48 28.05 0.55
C GLU A 183 1.32 27.47 1.71
N LEU A 184 2.22 26.56 1.36
CA LEU A 184 3.17 25.99 2.31
C LEU A 184 4.36 26.94 2.52
N PRO A 185 4.93 27.01 3.73
CA PRO A 185 6.10 27.83 3.97
C PRO A 185 7.28 27.33 3.13
N SER A 186 7.78 28.16 2.21
CA SER A 186 9.05 27.89 1.53
C SER A 186 10.21 28.29 2.45
N ARG A 187 10.87 27.30 3.06
CA ARG A 187 12.09 27.52 3.85
C ARG A 187 13.26 26.82 3.16
N GLU A 188 14.42 27.46 3.19
CA GLU A 188 15.66 26.85 2.71
C GLU A 188 16.35 26.15 3.90
N TYR A 189 16.47 24.83 3.82
CA TYR A 189 17.17 24.03 4.81
C TYR A 189 18.64 23.91 4.45
N ARG A 190 19.54 23.88 5.44
CA ARG A 190 20.99 23.82 5.20
C ARG A 190 21.61 22.69 6.01
N ASN A 191 22.58 21.99 5.44
CA ASN A 191 23.34 20.97 6.15
C ASN A 191 24.37 21.57 7.10
N ALA A 192 25.13 20.73 7.80
CA ALA A 192 26.19 21.16 8.73
C ALA A 192 27.27 22.04 8.09
N ASP A 193 27.50 21.89 6.77
CA ASP A 193 28.46 22.70 6.00
C ASP A 193 27.84 24.01 5.46
N GLY A 194 26.58 24.29 5.78
CA GLY A 194 25.85 25.48 5.32
C GLY A 194 25.33 25.38 3.88
N VAL A 195 25.45 24.22 3.22
CA VAL A 195 24.96 23.97 1.87
C VAL A 195 23.46 23.73 1.90
N ALA A 196 22.73 24.33 0.96
CA ALA A 196 21.28 24.16 0.84
C ALA A 196 20.91 22.70 0.53
N ILE A 197 19.94 22.16 1.27
CA ILE A 197 19.40 20.82 1.08
C ILE A 197 18.18 20.91 0.18
N GLY A 198 18.25 20.26 -0.98
CA GLY A 198 17.12 20.11 -1.89
C GLY A 198 16.28 18.89 -1.52
N TYR A 199 15.52 18.97 -0.41
CA TYR A 199 14.63 17.88 0.01
C TYR A 199 13.70 17.44 -1.14
N GLY A 200 13.47 16.13 -1.24
CA GLY A 200 12.74 15.47 -2.33
C GLY A 200 13.59 15.15 -3.57
N ASN A 201 14.82 15.66 -3.64
CA ASN A 201 15.80 15.35 -4.69
C ASN A 201 17.22 15.21 -4.13
N ARG A 202 17.37 15.03 -2.81
CA ARG A 202 18.66 15.06 -2.10
C ARG A 202 19.59 13.95 -2.58
N TRP A 203 19.03 12.79 -2.89
CA TRP A 203 19.79 11.59 -3.26
C TRP A 203 19.84 11.32 -4.77
N GLY A 204 18.98 11.96 -5.56
CA GLY A 204 18.96 11.79 -7.02
C GLY A 204 18.74 10.33 -7.42
N ALA A 205 19.72 9.75 -8.12
CA ALA A 205 19.71 8.34 -8.50
C ALA A 205 20.46 7.42 -7.52
N ASP A 206 21.17 8.01 -6.55
CA ASP A 206 21.92 7.27 -5.54
C ASP A 206 21.01 6.91 -4.36
N SER A 207 21.38 5.87 -3.61
CA SER A 207 20.70 5.53 -2.36
C SER A 207 21.15 6.46 -1.21
N PRO A 208 20.28 6.72 -0.22
CA PRO A 208 20.67 7.47 0.96
C PRO A 208 21.83 6.77 1.70
N PRO A 209 22.79 7.53 2.26
CA PRO A 209 23.80 6.98 3.16
C PRO A 209 23.17 6.28 4.37
N GLU A 210 23.77 5.19 4.84
CA GLU A 210 23.31 4.43 6.02
C GLU A 210 23.11 5.31 7.26
N ASP A 211 23.97 6.30 7.47
CA ASP A 211 23.89 7.22 8.61
C ASP A 211 22.77 8.27 8.50
N SER A 212 22.03 8.30 7.39
CA SER A 212 20.83 9.14 7.23
C SER A 212 19.54 8.46 7.66
N TYR A 213 19.56 7.13 7.86
CA TYR A 213 18.41 6.38 8.33
C TYR A 213 18.16 6.65 9.82
N SER A 214 16.88 6.82 10.18
CA SER A 214 16.45 7.13 11.55
C SER A 214 17.02 8.43 12.15
N VAL A 215 17.59 9.31 11.31
CA VAL A 215 18.06 10.64 11.71
C VAL A 215 17.08 11.68 11.19
N GLU A 216 16.59 12.55 12.06
CA GLU A 216 15.68 13.64 11.70
C GLU A 216 16.35 14.98 12.01
N THR A 217 16.92 15.63 10.97
CA THR A 217 17.67 16.89 11.13
C THR A 217 16.74 18.11 11.08
N HIS A 218 15.75 18.09 10.19
CA HIS A 218 14.86 19.22 9.92
C HIS A 218 13.39 18.79 9.98
N GLY A 219 12.93 18.35 11.15
CA GLY A 219 11.54 17.93 11.37
C GLY A 219 10.54 19.06 11.14
N GLU A 220 10.94 20.31 11.42
CA GLU A 220 10.15 21.53 11.21
C GLU A 220 9.76 21.77 9.74
N ARG A 221 10.34 21.00 8.79
CA ARG A 221 9.91 21.01 7.39
C ARG A 221 8.45 20.63 7.22
N PHE A 222 7.91 19.82 8.11
CA PHE A 222 6.53 19.34 8.02
C PHE A 222 5.48 20.24 8.72
N GLU A 223 5.87 21.37 9.32
CA GLU A 223 4.95 22.35 9.95
C GLU A 223 3.80 22.78 9.03
N GLY A 224 4.03 22.78 7.70
CA GLY A 224 3.02 23.06 6.70
C GLY A 224 1.81 22.12 6.73
N LEU A 225 1.99 20.87 7.16
CA LEU A 225 0.92 19.86 7.20
C LEU A 225 -0.19 20.24 8.16
N HIS A 226 0.12 20.92 9.27
CA HIS A 226 -0.88 21.40 10.21
C HIS A 226 -1.83 22.41 9.55
N LYS A 227 -1.32 23.26 8.64
CA LYS A 227 -2.15 24.21 7.89
C LYS A 227 -3.07 23.49 6.90
N VAL A 228 -2.54 22.50 6.20
CA VAL A 228 -3.30 21.71 5.22
C VAL A 228 -4.40 20.91 5.91
N ALA A 229 -4.11 20.26 7.03
CA ALA A 229 -5.11 19.52 7.80
C ALA A 229 -6.27 20.42 8.26
N ARG A 230 -5.97 21.60 8.82
CA ARG A 230 -7.03 22.56 9.21
C ARG A 230 -7.86 23.01 8.02
N ALA A 231 -7.23 23.34 6.90
CA ALA A 231 -7.92 23.75 5.68
C ALA A 231 -8.81 22.62 5.12
N LEU A 232 -8.36 21.36 5.17
CA LEU A 232 -9.16 20.20 4.78
C LEU A 232 -10.37 20.01 5.70
N ILE A 233 -10.20 20.13 7.02
CA ILE A 233 -11.31 20.04 7.98
C ILE A 233 -12.36 21.12 7.68
N GLU A 234 -11.93 22.37 7.51
CA GLU A 234 -12.81 23.50 7.20
C GLU A 234 -13.54 23.31 5.85
N TYR A 235 -12.82 22.84 4.84
CA TYR A 235 -13.39 22.52 3.53
C TYR A 235 -14.46 21.42 3.64
N LEU A 236 -14.16 20.31 4.32
CA LEU A 236 -15.10 19.21 4.47
C LEU A 236 -16.36 19.62 5.24
N GLU A 237 -16.21 20.40 6.30
CA GLU A 237 -17.34 20.95 7.07
C GLU A 237 -18.24 21.88 6.25
N SER A 238 -17.64 22.59 5.30
CA SER A 238 -18.37 23.52 4.43
C SER A 238 -19.14 22.81 3.31
N GLU A 239 -18.55 21.79 2.70
CA GLU A 239 -19.09 21.12 1.50
C GLU A 239 -19.98 19.92 1.81
N TYR A 240 -19.70 19.19 2.89
CA TYR A 240 -20.37 17.93 3.22
C TYR A 240 -21.30 18.05 4.43
N ASP A 241 -22.30 17.18 4.49
CA ASP A 241 -23.21 17.03 5.62
C ASP A 241 -22.56 16.13 6.68
N VAL A 242 -21.72 16.76 7.50
CA VAL A 242 -20.85 16.14 8.49
C VAL A 242 -20.95 16.85 9.83
N ASP A 243 -20.82 16.09 10.92
CA ASP A 243 -20.66 16.62 12.27
C ASP A 243 -19.17 16.69 12.63
N VAL A 244 -18.71 17.84 13.11
CA VAL A 244 -17.31 18.05 13.51
C VAL A 244 -17.24 18.16 15.02
N SER A 245 -16.47 17.26 15.64
CA SER A 245 -16.23 17.23 17.07
C SER A 245 -14.74 17.38 17.38
N ARG A 246 -14.39 18.33 18.24
CA ARG A 246 -13.01 18.63 18.68
C ARG A 246 -12.72 18.14 20.10
N ASP A 247 -13.42 17.10 20.54
CA ASP A 247 -13.18 16.50 21.85
C ASP A 247 -11.81 15.80 21.86
N PRO A 248 -10.89 16.13 22.79
CA PRO A 248 -9.61 15.44 22.97
C PRO A 248 -9.73 13.92 23.08
N ALA A 249 -10.87 13.39 23.54
CA ALA A 249 -11.13 11.95 23.63
C ALA A 249 -11.03 11.22 22.29
N HIS A 250 -11.25 11.90 21.16
CA HIS A 250 -11.13 11.30 19.82
C HIS A 250 -9.70 10.91 19.47
N ALA A 251 -8.68 11.42 20.17
CA ALA A 251 -7.30 10.98 19.97
C ALA A 251 -7.12 9.47 20.23
N ALA A 252 -8.00 8.86 21.03
CA ALA A 252 -8.02 7.42 21.28
C ALA A 252 -8.53 6.58 20.09
N ASP A 253 -9.06 7.21 19.04
CA ASP A 253 -9.38 6.51 17.78
C ASP A 253 -8.08 6.06 17.07
N VAL A 254 -6.99 6.82 17.22
CA VAL A 254 -5.68 6.50 16.65
C VAL A 254 -4.99 5.45 17.51
N SER A 255 -4.57 4.36 16.86
CA SER A 255 -3.81 3.25 17.47
C SER A 255 -2.30 3.50 17.44
N MET A 256 -1.83 4.35 16.53
CA MET A 256 -0.43 4.77 16.49
C MET A 256 -0.03 5.59 17.73
N ASN A 257 1.21 5.41 18.20
CA ASN A 257 1.73 6.25 19.27
C ASN A 257 2.01 7.66 18.73
N THR A 258 1.18 8.61 19.15
CA THR A 258 1.38 10.03 18.89
C THR A 258 1.97 10.66 20.15
N ASP A 259 3.28 10.93 20.17
CA ASP A 259 4.00 11.41 21.36
C ASP A 259 3.29 12.58 22.06
N GLU A 260 3.01 13.64 21.28
CA GLU A 260 2.29 14.82 21.73
C GLU A 260 1.16 15.14 20.74
N VAL A 261 -0.08 15.22 21.26
CA VAL A 261 -1.26 15.63 20.49
C VAL A 261 -1.52 17.11 20.73
N ILE A 262 -1.43 17.91 19.67
CA ILE A 262 -1.68 19.36 19.68
C ILE A 262 -3.16 19.66 19.49
N ASP A 263 -3.82 19.00 18.53
CA ASP A 263 -5.21 19.25 18.15
C ASP A 263 -5.84 17.95 17.62
N VAL A 264 -7.17 17.83 17.79
CA VAL A 264 -7.93 16.70 17.27
C VAL A 264 -9.26 17.16 16.71
N ALA A 265 -9.67 16.59 15.58
CA ALA A 265 -10.98 16.79 15.01
C ALA A 265 -11.51 15.49 14.41
N ARG A 266 -12.67 15.05 14.88
CA ARG A 266 -13.42 13.94 14.30
C ARG A 266 -14.56 14.47 13.46
N LEU A 267 -14.60 14.01 12.22
CA LEU A 267 -15.61 14.32 11.22
C LEU A 267 -16.47 13.07 11.01
N THR A 268 -17.73 13.14 11.39
CA THR A 268 -18.69 12.03 11.29
C THR A 268 -19.79 12.36 10.27
N PRO A 269 -19.79 11.73 9.09
CA PRO A 269 -20.82 11.96 8.07
C PRO A 269 -22.21 11.61 8.59
N ARG A 270 -23.25 12.29 8.07
CA ARG A 270 -24.64 11.93 8.39
C ARG A 270 -25.05 10.56 7.87
N ASP A 271 -24.45 10.10 6.77
CA ASP A 271 -24.68 8.77 6.25
C ASP A 271 -23.87 7.74 7.07
N PRO A 272 -24.53 6.83 7.81
CA PRO A 272 -23.82 5.80 8.54
C PRO A 272 -23.20 4.75 7.62
N LEU A 273 -23.25 4.82 6.30
CA LEU A 273 -22.47 3.94 5.43
C LEU A 273 -21.19 4.61 4.93
N ALA A 274 -20.95 5.88 5.25
CA ALA A 274 -19.72 6.60 4.94
C ALA A 274 -18.69 6.49 6.07
N ALA A 275 -17.41 6.46 5.71
CA ALA A 275 -16.30 6.38 6.65
C ALA A 275 -16.11 7.71 7.39
N PRO A 276 -16.07 7.75 8.73
CA PRO A 276 -15.61 8.92 9.46
C PRO A 276 -14.10 9.16 9.25
N LEU A 277 -13.65 10.37 9.53
CA LEU A 277 -12.24 10.75 9.56
C LEU A 277 -11.92 11.39 10.92
N THR A 278 -10.87 10.94 11.58
CA THR A 278 -10.32 11.61 12.78
C THR A 278 -8.92 12.12 12.46
N PHE A 279 -8.72 13.42 12.54
CA PHE A 279 -7.43 14.09 12.38
C PHE A 279 -6.79 14.29 13.74
N VAL A 280 -5.55 13.85 13.91
CA VAL A 280 -4.71 14.11 15.07
C VAL A 280 -3.48 14.88 14.63
N VAL A 281 -3.35 16.12 15.09
CA VAL A 281 -2.21 17.00 14.82
C VAL A 281 -1.18 16.79 15.92
N THR A 282 0.09 16.62 15.56
CA THR A 282 1.14 16.18 16.51
C THR A 282 2.27 17.20 16.72
N GLY A 283 2.98 17.07 17.85
CA GLY A 283 4.12 17.89 18.29
C GLY A 283 5.32 17.89 17.35
N SER A 284 5.80 16.70 16.99
CA SER A 284 6.76 16.48 15.90
C SER A 284 6.00 16.68 14.60
N PRO A 285 6.13 17.83 13.91
CA PRO A 285 5.03 18.45 13.20
C PRO A 285 4.47 17.56 12.09
N GLY A 286 3.46 16.77 12.42
CA GLY A 286 2.82 15.83 11.52
C GLY A 286 1.34 15.72 11.80
N VAL A 287 0.66 14.93 10.99
CA VAL A 287 -0.78 14.68 11.06
C VAL A 287 -1.01 13.19 10.93
N VAL A 288 -1.76 12.59 11.84
CA VAL A 288 -2.28 11.23 11.69
C VAL A 288 -3.76 11.32 11.38
N VAL A 289 -4.19 10.66 10.31
CA VAL A 289 -5.61 10.55 9.95
C VAL A 289 -6.06 9.12 10.18
N HIS A 290 -6.97 8.94 11.13
CA HIS A 290 -7.72 7.69 11.25
C HIS A 290 -8.89 7.71 10.28
N ALA A 291 -9.00 6.71 9.40
CA ALA A 291 -10.08 6.60 8.43
C ALA A 291 -10.91 5.34 8.65
N GLY A 292 -12.23 5.54 8.71
CA GLY A 292 -13.20 4.46 8.83
C GLY A 292 -13.18 3.80 10.20
N ALA A 293 -12.80 2.52 10.26
CA ALA A 293 -12.87 1.72 11.48
C ALA A 293 -11.50 1.28 12.03
N LEU A 294 -10.46 1.17 11.19
CA LEU A 294 -9.25 0.43 11.58
C LEU A 294 -7.91 1.06 11.17
N HIS A 295 -7.86 1.98 10.20
CA HIS A 295 -6.58 2.41 9.62
C HIS A 295 -6.18 3.81 10.03
N ASP A 296 -4.94 3.91 10.48
CA ASP A 296 -4.25 5.17 10.74
C ASP A 296 -3.27 5.45 9.61
N PHE A 297 -3.27 6.68 9.11
CA PHE A 297 -2.42 7.16 8.05
C PHE A 297 -1.57 8.33 8.57
N PRO A 298 -0.27 8.11 8.83
CA PRO A 298 0.64 9.15 9.29
C PRO A 298 1.20 9.98 8.12
N PHE A 299 1.35 11.28 8.35
CA PHE A 299 1.95 12.24 7.44
C PHE A 299 2.93 13.13 8.25
N PRO A 300 4.25 12.99 8.06
CA PRO A 300 4.92 12.03 7.18
C PRO A 300 4.77 10.57 7.63
N ILE A 301 5.01 9.60 6.74
CA ILE A 301 5.21 8.20 7.17
C ILE A 301 6.53 8.07 7.92
N CYS A 302 7.57 8.78 7.45
CA CYS A 302 8.88 8.76 8.06
C CYS A 302 9.55 10.14 7.95
N GLY A 303 9.88 10.74 9.10
CA GLY A 303 10.56 12.03 9.17
C GLY A 303 12.06 11.98 8.88
N CYS A 304 12.65 10.78 8.70
CA CYS A 304 14.10 10.66 8.60
C CYS A 304 14.67 11.30 7.32
N ASP A 305 15.94 11.65 7.39
CA ASP A 305 16.69 12.28 6.30
C ASP A 305 16.87 11.35 5.09
N ALA A 306 16.88 10.03 5.30
CA ALA A 306 16.97 9.04 4.22
C ALA A 306 15.73 9.03 3.31
N CYS A 307 14.52 9.13 3.90
CA CYS A 307 13.27 9.11 3.14
C CYS A 307 13.08 10.34 2.26
N ASP A 308 13.75 11.44 2.60
CA ASP A 308 13.78 12.68 1.80
C ASP A 308 12.39 13.25 1.47
N GLU A 309 11.39 12.96 2.31
CA GLU A 309 10.01 13.44 2.14
C GLU A 309 9.91 14.96 2.32
N THR A 310 9.02 15.58 1.54
CA THR A 310 8.75 17.03 1.55
C THR A 310 7.37 17.33 2.14
N ALA A 311 7.15 18.55 2.63
CA ALA A 311 5.82 18.98 3.04
C ALA A 311 4.82 18.94 1.88
N GLU A 312 5.27 19.25 0.67
CA GLU A 312 4.47 19.24 -0.55
C GLU A 312 4.00 17.83 -0.94
N SER A 313 4.89 16.84 -0.88
CA SER A 313 4.57 15.45 -1.17
C SER A 313 3.60 14.89 -0.14
N GLU A 314 3.88 15.13 1.15
CA GLU A 314 3.03 14.65 2.24
C GLU A 314 1.66 15.35 2.27
N ALA A 315 1.59 16.65 1.96
CA ALA A 315 0.32 17.34 1.78
C ALA A 315 -0.50 16.76 0.63
N SER A 316 0.14 16.36 -0.47
CA SER A 316 -0.55 15.74 -1.61
C SER A 316 -1.11 14.37 -1.26
N ARG A 317 -0.37 13.58 -0.47
CA ARG A 317 -0.83 12.28 0.01
C ARG A 317 -1.97 12.42 1.01
N LEU A 318 -1.88 13.37 1.95
CA LEU A 318 -2.96 13.71 2.89
C LEU A 318 -4.24 14.11 2.15
N GLU A 319 -4.14 14.98 1.15
CA GLU A 319 -5.27 15.39 0.31
C GLU A 319 -5.89 14.21 -0.45
N THR A 320 -5.05 13.37 -1.05
CA THR A 320 -5.51 12.19 -1.80
C THR A 320 -6.31 11.25 -0.91
N LEU A 321 -5.82 10.97 0.30
CA LEU A 321 -6.52 10.17 1.30
C LEU A 321 -7.86 10.81 1.67
N VAL A 322 -7.83 12.04 2.16
CA VAL A 322 -9.00 12.71 2.74
C VAL A 322 -10.11 12.90 1.70
N LEU A 323 -9.75 13.37 0.50
CA LEU A 323 -10.71 13.58 -0.58
C LEU A 323 -11.19 12.26 -1.19
N GLY A 324 -10.33 11.25 -1.28
CA GLY A 324 -10.70 9.90 -1.72
C GLY A 324 -11.73 9.26 -0.78
N VAL A 325 -11.51 9.36 0.53
CA VAL A 325 -12.47 8.88 1.55
C VAL A 325 -13.81 9.62 1.42
N ALA A 326 -13.79 10.95 1.36
CA ALA A 326 -15.01 11.75 1.22
C ALA A 326 -15.78 11.41 -0.08
N ALA A 327 -15.08 11.08 -1.16
CA ALA A 327 -15.67 10.66 -2.42
C ALA A 327 -16.21 9.22 -2.43
N GLY A 328 -16.04 8.43 -1.36
CA GLY A 328 -16.41 7.02 -1.31
C GLY A 328 -15.42 6.09 -2.02
N GLY A 329 -14.20 6.57 -2.24
CA GLY A 329 -13.09 5.82 -2.81
C GLY A 329 -12.35 4.96 -1.80
N TYR A 330 -12.86 4.80 -0.58
CA TYR A 330 -12.18 4.08 0.50
C TYR A 330 -12.98 2.86 0.94
N GLY A 331 -12.29 1.75 1.19
CA GLY A 331 -12.89 0.52 1.68
C GLY A 331 -11.96 -0.16 2.68
N GLU A 332 -12.54 -0.84 3.65
CA GLU A 332 -11.83 -1.66 4.62
C GLU A 332 -12.49 -3.04 4.74
N ARG A 333 -11.70 -4.05 5.09
CA ARG A 333 -12.19 -5.39 5.36
C ARG A 333 -11.49 -5.99 6.57
N TYR A 334 -12.28 -6.57 7.47
CA TYR A 334 -11.79 -7.29 8.63
C TYR A 334 -12.87 -8.27 9.14
N PRO A 335 -12.51 -9.45 9.66
CA PRO A 335 -11.18 -10.05 9.62
C PRO A 335 -10.90 -10.67 8.25
N VAL A 336 -9.64 -10.61 7.82
CA VAL A 336 -9.21 -11.21 6.57
C VAL A 336 -8.22 -12.34 6.83
N GLY A 337 -8.58 -13.55 6.38
CA GLY A 337 -7.77 -14.76 6.53
C GLY A 337 -7.69 -15.24 7.98
N ARG A 338 -6.87 -16.27 8.20
CA ARG A 338 -6.70 -16.88 9.54
C ARG A 338 -5.95 -15.97 10.49
N LYS A 339 -5.01 -15.18 9.95
CA LYS A 339 -4.27 -14.15 10.70
C LYS A 339 -5.15 -12.97 11.12
N LYS A 340 -6.43 -12.94 10.70
CA LYS A 340 -7.39 -11.86 10.97
C LYS A 340 -6.77 -10.49 10.68
N TRP A 341 -6.22 -10.32 9.48
CA TRP A 341 -5.66 -9.04 9.08
C TRP A 341 -6.77 -8.06 8.73
N ALA A 342 -6.45 -6.77 8.84
CA ALA A 342 -7.25 -5.72 8.26
C ALA A 342 -6.68 -5.37 6.89
N GLU A 343 -7.55 -5.31 5.88
CA GLU A 343 -7.23 -4.82 4.55
C GLU A 343 -7.88 -3.46 4.34
N TYR A 344 -7.24 -2.61 3.53
CA TYR A 344 -7.86 -1.41 2.98
C TYR A 344 -7.50 -1.23 1.51
N ALA A 345 -8.35 -0.47 0.83
CA ALA A 345 -8.08 0.08 -0.49
C ALA A 345 -8.57 1.53 -0.55
N LEU A 346 -7.81 2.37 -1.23
CA LEU A 346 -8.12 3.76 -1.50
C LEU A 346 -7.96 4.03 -2.99
N PHE A 347 -8.97 4.64 -3.59
CA PHE A 347 -8.99 5.13 -4.96
C PHE A 347 -9.14 6.64 -4.92
N ALA A 348 -8.24 7.35 -5.59
CA ALA A 348 -8.27 8.81 -5.62
C ALA A 348 -9.55 9.31 -6.28
N ALA A 349 -10.14 10.39 -5.75
CA ALA A 349 -11.41 10.94 -6.23
C ALA A 349 -11.34 11.41 -7.70
N ASP A 350 -10.17 11.83 -8.16
CA ASP A 350 -9.90 12.28 -9.54
C ASP A 350 -9.45 11.13 -10.47
N GLY A 351 -9.34 9.90 -9.94
CA GLY A 351 -8.85 8.73 -10.67
C GLY A 351 -7.35 8.74 -10.94
N SER A 352 -6.57 9.61 -10.29
CA SER A 352 -5.12 9.72 -10.48
C SER A 352 -4.34 8.47 -10.04
N GLY A 353 -4.91 7.66 -9.14
CA GLY A 353 -4.27 6.44 -8.67
C GLY A 353 -5.10 5.68 -7.64
N ASN A 354 -4.52 4.59 -7.15
CA ASN A 354 -5.03 3.82 -6.03
C ASN A 354 -3.87 3.35 -5.15
N GLU A 355 -4.17 3.07 -3.88
CA GLU A 355 -3.28 2.41 -2.94
C GLU A 355 -4.07 1.35 -2.16
N SER A 356 -3.37 0.34 -1.67
CA SER A 356 -3.97 -0.70 -0.84
C SER A 356 -2.95 -1.24 0.14
N GLY A 357 -3.42 -1.85 1.23
CA GLY A 357 -2.55 -2.45 2.22
C GLY A 357 -3.28 -3.46 3.09
N SER A 358 -2.49 -4.35 3.69
CA SER A 358 -2.98 -5.43 4.54
C SER A 358 -2.02 -5.63 5.71
N GLY A 359 -2.54 -5.93 6.89
CA GLY A 359 -1.69 -6.30 8.02
C GLY A 359 -2.41 -6.37 9.36
N PRO A 360 -1.67 -6.66 10.44
CA PRO A 360 -2.19 -6.57 11.80
C PRO A 360 -2.54 -5.11 12.16
N ARG A 361 -3.45 -4.91 13.11
CA ARG A 361 -3.82 -3.58 13.61
C ARG A 361 -3.63 -3.50 15.11
N GLY A 362 -3.12 -2.37 15.58
CA GLY A 362 -2.88 -2.07 17.00
C GLY A 362 -4.15 -1.74 17.78
N ALA A 363 -5.25 -2.44 17.53
CA ALA A 363 -6.54 -2.18 18.17
C ALA A 363 -6.85 -3.23 19.24
N THR A 364 -7.62 -2.83 20.25
CA THR A 364 -8.10 -3.75 21.30
C THR A 364 -9.08 -4.77 20.72
N THR A 365 -9.24 -5.93 21.38
CA THR A 365 -10.22 -6.95 20.98
C THR A 365 -11.64 -6.40 20.86
N ALA A 366 -12.02 -5.44 21.71
CA ALA A 366 -13.32 -4.79 21.65
C ALA A 366 -13.47 -3.90 20.42
N GLN A 367 -12.44 -3.11 20.08
CA GLN A 367 -12.41 -2.30 18.85
C GLN A 367 -12.47 -3.18 17.60
N LEU A 368 -11.71 -4.29 17.56
CA LEU A 368 -11.72 -5.23 16.44
C LEU A 368 -13.10 -5.89 16.26
N ALA A 369 -13.76 -6.28 17.35
CA ALA A 369 -15.12 -6.83 17.28
C ALA A 369 -16.15 -5.79 16.79
N ALA A 370 -16.03 -4.54 17.24
CA ALA A 370 -16.88 -3.44 16.76
C ALA A 370 -16.63 -3.13 15.28
N ALA A 371 -15.36 -3.15 14.85
CA ALA A 371 -14.99 -2.97 13.45
C ALA A 371 -15.50 -4.11 12.57
N GLU A 372 -15.42 -5.38 13.01
CA GLU A 372 -15.98 -6.52 12.29
C GLU A 372 -17.49 -6.36 12.06
N GLU A 373 -18.23 -5.98 13.10
CA GLU A 373 -19.68 -5.73 12.99
C GLU A 373 -19.95 -4.59 12.00
N ARG A 374 -19.16 -3.53 12.09
CA ARG A 374 -19.31 -2.34 11.27
C ARG A 374 -19.03 -2.62 9.79
N LEU A 375 -17.91 -3.27 9.49
CA LEU A 375 -17.46 -3.53 8.12
C LEU A 375 -18.35 -4.54 7.38
N ARG A 376 -19.11 -5.38 8.12
CA ARG A 376 -20.15 -6.22 7.51
C ARG A 376 -21.26 -5.42 6.83
N THR A 377 -21.47 -4.17 7.24
CA THR A 377 -22.48 -3.28 6.65
C THR A 377 -22.01 -2.58 5.37
N VAL A 378 -20.70 -2.64 5.08
CA VAL A 378 -20.04 -1.97 3.95
C VAL A 378 -19.08 -2.94 3.22
N PRO A 379 -19.55 -4.11 2.74
CA PRO A 379 -18.68 -5.18 2.22
C PRO A 379 -17.90 -4.79 0.95
N ASP A 380 -18.42 -3.81 0.20
CA ASP A 380 -17.86 -3.28 -1.04
C ASP A 380 -17.11 -1.95 -0.83
N GLY A 381 -16.94 -1.53 0.43
CA GLY A 381 -16.33 -0.26 0.81
C GLY A 381 -17.34 0.77 1.31
N TRP A 382 -16.80 1.89 1.80
CA TRP A 382 -17.56 2.96 2.41
C TRP A 382 -18.25 3.83 1.35
N SER A 383 -19.46 4.28 1.64
CA SER A 383 -20.22 5.19 0.79
C SER A 383 -19.60 6.58 0.74
N ALA A 384 -19.84 7.30 -0.35
CA ALA A 384 -19.47 8.70 -0.47
C ALA A 384 -20.17 9.56 0.59
N TRP A 385 -19.50 10.61 1.04
CA TRP A 385 -20.06 11.54 2.01
C TRP A 385 -21.21 12.34 1.38
N PRO A 386 -22.34 12.50 2.08
CA PRO A 386 -23.45 13.30 1.58
C PRO A 386 -23.05 14.78 1.49
N LEU A 387 -23.41 15.46 0.41
CA LEU A 387 -23.20 16.90 0.27
C LEU A 387 -24.15 17.69 1.18
N LYS A 388 -23.66 18.80 1.71
CA LYS A 388 -24.46 19.74 2.48
C LYS A 388 -25.54 20.33 1.60
N ARG A 389 -26.81 20.22 2.02
CA ARG A 389 -27.93 20.85 1.28
C ARG A 389 -27.73 22.36 1.31
N SER A 390 -27.69 22.99 0.13
CA SER A 390 -27.77 24.44 0.03
C SER A 390 -29.09 24.85 0.67
N GLY A 391 -29.05 25.57 1.79
CA GLY A 391 -30.27 26.05 2.43
C GLY A 391 -31.02 26.96 1.46
N THR A 392 -32.13 26.48 0.90
CA THR A 392 -33.11 27.35 0.27
C THR A 392 -33.68 28.19 1.42
N SER A 393 -33.30 29.46 1.48
CA SER A 393 -34.05 30.45 2.23
C SER A 393 -35.41 30.62 1.53
N THR A 394 -36.33 29.70 1.79
CA THR A 394 -37.75 29.95 1.54
C THR A 394 -38.17 31.04 2.51
N GLY A 395 -38.00 32.29 2.08
CA GLY A 395 -38.67 33.43 2.64
C GLY A 395 -40.16 33.13 2.63
N VAL A 396 -40.70 32.87 3.81
CA VAL A 396 -42.14 32.82 4.04
C VAL A 396 -42.68 34.22 3.76
N SER A 397 -43.19 34.45 2.55
CA SER A 397 -44.13 35.53 2.30
C SER A 397 -45.46 35.16 2.92
N GLY A 398 -45.63 35.47 4.21
CA GLY A 398 -46.93 35.55 4.84
C GLY A 398 -47.71 36.77 4.31
N PRO A 399 -49.06 36.71 4.28
CA PRO A 399 -49.89 37.69 3.60
C PRO A 399 -49.93 39.01 4.39
N GLY A 400 -49.67 40.13 3.72
CA GLY A 400 -49.86 41.47 4.30
C GLY A 400 -51.35 41.81 4.44
N PRO A 401 -51.78 42.49 5.51
CA PRO A 401 -53.17 42.91 5.69
C PRO A 401 -53.42 44.26 5.04
N ALA A 402 -54.52 44.36 4.28
CA ALA A 402 -55.42 45.52 4.22
C ALA A 402 -56.68 45.13 3.44
#